data_AF-A0A3D3YVL6-F1
#
_entry.id   AF-A0A3D3YVL6-F1
#
_cell.length_a   1.000
_cell.length_b   1.000
_cell.length_c   1.000
_cell.angle_alpha   90.00
_cell.angle_beta   90.00
_cell.angle_gamma   90.00
#
_symmetry.space_group_name_H-M   'P 1'
#
loop_
_entity.id
_entity.type
_entity.pdbx_description
1 polymer ?
#
loop_
_entity_poly.entity_id
_entity_poly.type
_entity_poly.pdbx_seq_one_letter_code
_entity_poly.pdbx_strand_id
1 'polypeptide(L)'
;MEGQYLRVPQLGERIAVFGTWVYDRDHGWNEIHPIWAIRYLDQGLTLYRLPPAIPKHNPGGSGGGSGGSGGYLPPPHDYNCSDFPNQHTAQQYYDKYPGDPSHLDGDHDGIACESLPP
;
A
#
# COMPACT_ATOMS: atom_id res chain seq x y z
N MET A 1 -10.97 1.80 13.61
CA MET A 1 -10.24 1.73 12.33
C MET A 1 -10.86 0.57 11.58
N GLU A 2 -11.37 0.78 10.35
CA GLU A 2 -11.88 -0.36 9.59
C GLU A 2 -10.73 -1.31 9.31
N GLY A 3 -10.85 -2.54 9.81
CA GLY A 3 -9.86 -3.57 9.60
C GLY A 3 -9.74 -3.91 8.12
N GLN A 4 -8.64 -4.54 7.76
CA GLN A 4 -8.48 -5.05 6.41
C GLN A 4 -9.57 -6.08 6.13
N TYR A 5 -10.38 -5.83 5.10
CA TYR A 5 -11.50 -6.69 4.68
C TYR A 5 -11.00 -8.02 4.10
N LEU A 6 -10.42 -8.86 4.95
CA LEU A 6 -10.00 -10.22 4.68
C LEU A 6 -11.06 -11.18 5.22
N ARG A 7 -11.30 -12.29 4.51
CA ARG A 7 -12.19 -13.35 5.00
C ARG A 7 -11.56 -14.01 6.24
N VAL A 8 -12.39 -14.31 7.23
CA VAL A 8 -11.94 -15.08 8.40
C VAL A 8 -11.77 -16.56 7.97
N PRO A 9 -10.61 -17.19 8.23
CA PRO A 9 -10.41 -18.62 7.96
C PRO A 9 -11.35 -19.51 8.77
N GLN A 10 -11.68 -20.69 8.24
CA GLN A 10 -12.45 -21.68 8.97
C GLN A 10 -11.60 -22.38 10.04
N LEU A 11 -12.26 -22.97 11.04
CA LEU A 11 -11.56 -23.78 12.04
C LEU A 11 -10.88 -24.98 11.36
N GLY A 12 -9.57 -25.11 11.56
CA GLY A 12 -8.74 -26.18 10.95
C GLY A 12 -8.17 -25.84 9.58
N GLU A 13 -8.55 -24.70 8.99
CA GLU A 13 -8.01 -24.24 7.71
C GLU A 13 -6.55 -23.78 7.86
N ARG A 14 -5.68 -24.27 6.97
CA ARG A 14 -4.28 -23.87 6.95
C ARG A 14 -4.12 -22.61 6.12
N ILE A 15 -3.43 -21.62 6.67
CA ILE A 15 -3.17 -20.34 6.01
C ILE A 15 -1.69 -19.98 6.06
N ALA A 16 -1.27 -19.12 5.13
CA ALA A 16 -0.03 -18.35 5.23
C ALA A 16 -0.39 -16.86 5.20
N VAL A 17 0.11 -16.10 6.17
CA VAL A 17 -0.13 -14.66 6.31
C VAL A 17 1.15 -13.92 5.98
N PHE A 18 1.04 -12.85 5.21
CA PHE A 18 2.16 -12.03 4.79
C PHE A 18 1.91 -10.58 5.18
N GLY A 19 2.88 -9.99 5.85
CA GLY A 19 2.79 -8.63 6.37
C GLY A 19 4.13 -8.14 6.87
N THR A 20 4.15 -6.94 7.42
CA THR A 20 5.34 -6.40 8.09
C THR A 20 5.50 -7.03 9.46
N TRP A 21 6.70 -7.50 9.77
CA TRP A 21 7.06 -8.00 11.09
C TRP A 21 7.43 -6.83 12.01
N VAL A 22 6.63 -6.58 13.03
CA VAL A 22 6.78 -5.45 13.94
C VAL A 22 6.78 -5.92 15.40
N TYR A 23 7.45 -5.18 16.28
CA TYR A 23 7.37 -5.42 17.73
C TYR A 23 6.30 -4.52 18.34
N ASP A 24 5.26 -5.13 18.89
CA ASP A 24 4.23 -4.46 19.65
C ASP A 24 4.77 -4.14 21.05
N ARG A 25 5.04 -2.85 21.27
CA ARG A 25 5.59 -2.34 22.52
C ARG A 25 4.58 -2.35 23.67
N ASP A 26 3.29 -2.32 23.37
CA ASP A 26 2.24 -2.24 24.39
C ASP A 26 1.94 -3.61 24.99
N HIS A 27 2.18 -4.68 24.22
CA HIS A 27 1.87 -6.05 24.63
C HIS A 27 3.10 -6.99 24.65
N GLY A 28 4.27 -6.54 24.20
CA GLY A 28 5.56 -7.22 24.40
C GLY A 28 5.84 -8.40 23.47
N TRP A 29 5.18 -8.46 22.31
CA TRP A 29 5.26 -9.56 21.34
C TRP A 29 5.54 -9.02 19.94
N ASN A 30 5.93 -9.89 19.03
CA ASN A 30 6.03 -9.54 17.61
C ASN A 30 4.70 -9.84 16.91
N GLU A 31 4.26 -8.91 16.09
CA GLU A 31 3.02 -8.94 15.34
C GLU A 31 3.29 -8.82 13.83
N ILE A 32 2.46 -9.46 13.02
CA ILE A 32 2.41 -9.21 11.57
C ILE A 32 1.34 -8.15 11.33
N HIS A 33 1.75 -6.87 11.24
CA HIS A 33 0.82 -5.77 11.02
C HIS A 33 1.47 -4.56 10.33
N PRO A 34 0.86 -4.03 9.24
CA PRO A 34 -0.29 -4.60 8.53
C PRO A 34 0.03 -5.89 7.79
N ILE A 35 -1.00 -6.71 7.66
CA ILE A 35 -1.06 -7.80 6.69
C ILE A 35 -1.24 -7.17 5.30
N TRP A 36 -0.70 -7.77 4.25
CA TRP A 36 -0.96 -7.38 2.86
C TRP A 36 -1.34 -8.56 1.95
N ALA A 37 -1.14 -9.79 2.42
CA ALA A 37 -1.71 -10.96 1.78
C ALA A 37 -2.03 -12.08 2.77
N ILE A 38 -3.02 -12.88 2.39
CA ILE A 38 -3.32 -14.17 3.02
C ILE A 38 -3.51 -15.22 1.94
N ARG A 39 -2.87 -16.37 2.13
CA ARG A 39 -3.04 -17.56 1.29
C ARG A 39 -3.79 -18.62 2.09
N TYR A 40 -4.95 -19.02 1.62
CA TYR A 40 -5.74 -20.14 2.12
C TYR A 40 -5.24 -21.41 1.45
N LEU A 41 -4.40 -22.16 2.16
CA LEU A 41 -3.62 -23.26 1.59
C LEU A 41 -4.53 -24.41 1.15
N ASP A 42 -5.60 -24.67 1.90
CA ASP A 42 -6.54 -25.76 1.60
C ASP A 42 -7.47 -25.42 0.43
N GLN A 43 -7.70 -24.12 0.18
CA GLN A 43 -8.50 -23.63 -0.95
C GLN A 43 -7.67 -23.30 -2.19
N GLY A 44 -6.34 -23.22 -2.06
CA GLY A 44 -5.46 -22.72 -3.13
C GLY A 44 -5.67 -21.24 -3.47
N LEU A 45 -6.37 -20.48 -2.62
CA LEU A 45 -6.72 -19.08 -2.84
C LEU A 45 -5.68 -18.16 -2.22
N THR A 46 -5.22 -17.15 -2.96
CA THR A 46 -4.41 -16.05 -2.40
C THR A 46 -5.14 -14.73 -2.58
N LEU A 47 -5.36 -14.02 -1.48
CA LEU A 47 -5.94 -12.69 -1.47
C LEU A 47 -4.85 -11.68 -1.13
N TYR A 48 -4.62 -10.76 -2.07
CA TYR A 48 -3.79 -9.58 -1.85
C TYR A 48 -4.71 -8.41 -1.55
N ARG A 49 -4.45 -7.72 -0.44
CA ARG A 49 -5.17 -6.50 -0.10
C ARG A 49 -4.17 -5.57 0.55
N LEU A 50 -3.99 -4.37 0.01
CA LEU A 50 -3.15 -3.39 0.70
C LEU A 50 -3.93 -2.79 1.89
N PRO A 51 -3.25 -2.48 3.01
CA PRO A 51 -3.86 -1.72 4.08
C PRO A 51 -4.28 -0.33 3.59
N PRO A 52 -5.42 0.21 4.05
CA PRO A 52 -5.95 1.49 3.57
C PRO A 52 -5.10 2.70 3.96
N ALA A 53 -4.21 2.55 4.94
CA ALA A 53 -3.27 3.58 5.35
C ALA A 53 -1.86 3.00 5.44
N ILE A 54 -0.89 3.74 4.90
CA ILE A 54 0.53 3.39 4.98
C ILE A 54 0.98 3.50 6.45
N PRO A 55 1.61 2.47 7.01
CA PRO A 55 2.05 2.51 8.40
C PRO A 55 3.23 3.49 8.61
N LYS A 56 3.03 4.56 9.40
CA LYS A 56 4.05 5.59 9.70
C LYS A 56 4.78 5.38 11.03
N HIS A 57 6.05 4.97 10.99
CA HIS A 57 6.86 4.79 12.20
C HIS A 57 7.05 6.13 12.94
N ASN A 58 6.45 6.26 14.13
CA ASN A 58 6.54 7.45 14.98
C ASN A 58 7.44 7.18 16.20
N PRO A 59 8.70 7.68 16.23
CA PRO A 59 9.64 7.39 17.31
C PRO A 59 9.32 8.08 18.66
N GLY A 60 8.28 8.91 18.73
CA GLY A 60 7.87 9.66 19.93
C GLY A 60 6.41 9.48 20.36
N GLY A 61 5.65 8.60 19.72
CA GLY A 61 4.25 8.34 20.07
C GLY A 61 4.12 7.20 21.07
N SER A 62 3.50 7.44 22.22
CA SER A 62 2.98 6.38 23.07
C SER A 62 1.78 5.72 22.37
N GLY A 63 1.93 4.46 21.99
CA GLY A 63 0.84 3.56 21.60
C GLY A 63 0.42 3.62 20.13
N GLY A 64 0.40 2.45 19.48
CA GLY A 64 -0.18 2.25 18.14
C GLY A 64 0.80 2.27 16.97
N GLY A 65 1.65 1.24 16.88
CA GLY A 65 2.70 1.10 15.86
C GLY A 65 2.18 0.75 14.47
N SER A 66 1.71 1.74 13.74
CA SER A 66 1.80 1.77 12.28
C SER A 66 3.27 2.01 11.92
N GLY A 67 4.04 1.11 11.29
CA GLY A 67 5.39 1.46 10.84
C GLY A 67 6.06 0.49 9.88
N GLY A 68 6.19 0.89 8.61
CA GLY A 68 7.04 0.23 7.61
C GLY A 68 8.00 1.25 6.98
N SER A 69 9.30 1.09 7.24
CA SER A 69 10.38 1.78 6.53
C SER A 69 11.34 0.70 6.01
N GLY A 70 11.28 0.44 4.71
CA GLY A 70 12.13 -0.52 4.01
C GLY A 70 11.74 -0.50 2.55
N GLY A 71 12.55 0.18 1.72
CA GLY A 71 12.16 0.65 0.39
C GLY A 71 11.58 -0.42 -0.51
N TYR A 72 10.31 -0.25 -0.88
CA TYR A 72 9.66 -0.91 -1.99
C TYR A 72 8.71 0.08 -2.65
N LEU A 73 8.77 0.10 -3.98
CA LEU A 73 8.13 1.03 -4.92
C LEU A 73 6.65 1.28 -4.59
N PRO A 74 6.16 2.54 -4.63
CA PRO A 74 4.75 2.85 -4.43
C PRO A 74 3.83 2.02 -5.36
N PRO A 75 2.62 1.64 -4.89
CA PRO A 75 1.58 1.09 -5.76
C PRO A 75 1.24 2.08 -6.89
N PRO A 76 0.68 1.61 -8.02
CA PRO A 76 0.42 2.44 -9.19
C PRO A 76 -0.79 3.41 -9.05
N HIS A 77 -1.10 3.86 -7.83
CA HIS A 77 -2.30 4.66 -7.53
C HIS A 77 -2.05 5.81 -6.56
N ASP A 78 -0.80 5.99 -6.12
CA ASP A 78 -0.46 6.87 -5.00
C ASP A 78 0.38 8.07 -5.44
N TYR A 79 0.72 8.13 -6.73
CA TYR A 79 1.56 9.19 -7.28
C TYR A 79 0.74 10.44 -7.52
N ASN A 80 1.29 11.59 -7.18
CA ASN A 80 0.79 12.89 -7.60
C ASN A 80 1.91 13.63 -8.34
N CYS A 81 1.60 14.80 -8.91
CA CYS A 81 2.58 15.57 -9.68
C CYS A 81 3.84 15.95 -8.89
N SER A 82 3.77 16.09 -7.56
CA SER A 82 4.95 16.42 -6.75
C SER A 82 5.92 15.25 -6.56
N ASP A 83 5.51 14.03 -6.92
CA ASP A 83 6.37 12.84 -6.89
C ASP A 83 7.25 12.72 -8.15
N PHE A 84 7.01 13.55 -9.17
CA PHE A 84 7.75 13.52 -10.43
C PHE A 84 8.68 14.74 -10.55
N PRO A 85 9.93 14.55 -11.02
CA PRO A 85 10.87 15.65 -11.21
C PRO A 85 10.49 16.59 -12.38
N ASN A 86 9.74 16.11 -13.37
CA ASN A 86 9.29 16.87 -14.53
C ASN A 86 8.06 16.23 -15.21
N GLN A 87 7.43 16.98 -16.10
CA GLN A 87 6.27 16.56 -16.89
C GLN A 87 6.55 15.28 -17.69
N HIS A 88 7.75 15.18 -18.30
CA HIS A 88 8.12 14.02 -19.10
C HIS A 88 8.06 12.70 -18.31
N THR A 89 8.57 12.68 -17.08
CA THR A 89 8.52 11.48 -16.21
C THR A 89 7.11 11.15 -15.72
N ALA A 90 6.27 12.17 -15.49
CA ALA A 90 4.86 11.98 -15.16
C ALA A 90 4.08 11.37 -16.34
N GLN A 91 4.34 11.84 -17.56
CA GLN A 91 3.70 11.33 -18.78
C GLN A 91 4.05 9.86 -19.03
N GLN A 92 5.31 9.46 -18.87
CA GLN A 92 5.72 8.05 -19.03
C GLN A 92 4.97 7.12 -18.08
N TYR A 93 4.66 7.60 -16.87
CA TYR A 93 3.88 6.85 -15.91
C TYR A 93 2.40 6.79 -16.34
N TYR A 94 1.81 7.91 -16.73
CA TYR A 94 0.43 7.97 -17.25
C TYR A 94 0.22 7.02 -18.43
N ASP A 95 1.13 7.01 -19.41
CA ASP A 95 1.06 6.15 -20.60
C ASP A 95 1.08 4.64 -20.24
N LYS A 96 1.68 4.30 -19.10
CA LYS A 96 1.81 2.91 -18.62
C LYS A 96 0.55 2.42 -17.90
N TYR A 97 -0.27 3.34 -17.36
CA TYR A 97 -1.42 3.02 -16.53
C TYR A 97 -2.70 3.64 -17.12
N PRO A 98 -3.41 2.92 -18.00
CA PRO A 98 -4.64 3.43 -18.59
C PRO A 98 -5.73 3.64 -17.53
N GLY A 99 -6.50 4.72 -17.69
CA GLY A 99 -7.61 5.08 -16.78
C GLY A 99 -7.20 6.02 -15.63
N ASP A 100 -6.08 6.72 -15.79
CA ASP A 100 -5.49 7.67 -14.85
C ASP A 100 -5.70 7.33 -13.36
N PRO A 101 -5.15 6.19 -12.90
CA PRO A 101 -5.47 5.71 -11.57
C PRO A 101 -4.83 6.52 -10.44
N SER A 102 -3.92 7.42 -10.79
CA SER A 102 -3.20 8.33 -9.90
C SER A 102 -3.70 9.78 -10.04
N HIS A 103 -4.73 10.03 -10.87
CA HIS A 103 -5.28 11.35 -11.15
C HIS A 103 -4.20 12.39 -11.55
N LEU A 104 -3.25 12.00 -12.40
CA LEU A 104 -2.19 12.87 -12.91
C LEU A 104 -2.65 13.80 -14.03
N ASP A 105 -3.76 13.47 -14.68
CA ASP A 105 -4.40 14.20 -15.79
C ASP A 105 -5.81 14.64 -15.34
N GLY A 106 -5.85 15.74 -14.58
CA GLY A 106 -7.07 16.17 -13.91
C GLY A 106 -8.15 16.66 -14.86
N ASP A 107 -7.78 17.25 -15.99
CA ASP A 107 -8.69 17.76 -17.02
C ASP A 107 -8.94 16.77 -18.16
N HIS A 108 -8.27 15.61 -18.13
CA HIS A 108 -8.42 14.50 -19.07
C HIS A 108 -8.06 14.90 -20.50
N ASP A 109 -7.07 15.77 -20.67
CA ASP A 109 -6.60 16.24 -21.97
C ASP A 109 -5.52 15.32 -22.58
N GLY A 110 -5.08 14.31 -21.82
CA GLY A 110 -4.07 13.33 -22.20
C GLY A 110 -2.66 13.73 -21.78
N ILE A 111 -2.48 14.86 -21.09
CA ILE A 111 -1.20 15.39 -20.65
C ILE A 111 -1.15 15.32 -19.12
N ALA A 112 -0.28 14.46 -18.60
CA ALA A 112 -0.11 14.33 -17.16
C ALA A 112 0.71 15.50 -16.59
N CYS A 113 0.23 16.10 -15.50
CA CYS A 113 0.94 17.08 -14.69
C CYS A 113 1.53 18.25 -15.50
N GLU A 114 0.70 18.92 -16.30
CA GLU A 114 1.06 20.05 -17.17
C GLU A 114 1.63 21.27 -16.42
N SER A 115 1.49 21.30 -15.10
CA SER A 115 2.06 22.30 -14.21
C SER A 115 3.54 22.08 -13.86
N LEU A 116 4.11 20.90 -14.15
CA LEU A 116 5.52 20.61 -13.92
C LEU A 116 6.41 21.22 -15.00
N PRO A 117 7.69 21.48 -14.70
CA PRO A 117 8.67 21.83 -15.72
C PRO A 117 8.71 20.75 -16.82
N PRO A 118 8.92 21.13 -18.09
CA PRO A 118 9.10 20.17 -19.18
C PRO A 118 10.29 19.23 -18.93
#